data_AF-A0A9X1HLN0-F1
#
_entry.id   AF-A0A9X1HLN0-F1
#
_cell.length_a   1.000
_cell.length_b   1.000
_cell.length_c   1.000
_cell.angle_alpha   90.00
_cell.angle_beta   90.00
_cell.angle_gamma   90.00
#
_symmetry.space_group_name_H-M   'P 1'
#
loop_
_entity.id
_entity.type
_entity.pdbx_description
1 polymer ?
#
loop_
_entity_poly.entity_id
_entity_poly.type
_entity_poly.pdbx_seq_one_letter_code
_entity_poly.pdbx_strand_id
1 'polypeptide(L)' 'MGRKNFNSFLKKQKAEQKRKKKAEKMQKKEDRKDQAPADLDDMIAYVDEFGNITSEPPEDADEVSKEDFREEDQDDKD' A
#
# COMPACT_ATOMS: atom_id res chain seq x y z
N MET A 1 39.98 -30.24 19.33
CA MET A 1 39.37 -29.07 20.04
C MET A 1 39.53 -27.85 19.14
N GLY A 2 38.45 -27.12 18.79
CA GLY A 2 38.59 -25.87 18.02
C GLY A 2 37.48 -25.54 17.01
N ARG A 3 36.22 -25.36 17.45
CA ARG A 3 35.12 -24.78 16.63
C ARG A 3 34.12 -23.94 17.44
N LYS A 4 34.52 -23.40 18.60
CA LYS A 4 33.59 -22.66 19.49
C LYS A 4 33.50 -21.16 19.17
N ASN A 5 34.53 -20.55 18.60
CA ASN A 5 34.61 -19.08 18.50
C ASN A 5 33.98 -18.48 17.24
N PHE A 6 34.11 -19.14 16.07
CA PHE A 6 33.53 -18.67 14.82
C PHE A 6 31.99 -18.66 14.84
N ASN A 7 31.39 -19.71 15.42
CA ASN A 7 29.95 -19.85 15.53
C ASN A 7 29.30 -18.73 16.35
N SER A 8 29.96 -18.26 17.41
CA SER A 8 29.46 -17.14 18.23
C SER A 8 29.50 -15.81 17.47
N PHE A 9 30.59 -15.56 16.73
CA PHE A 9 30.73 -14.36 15.90
C PHE A 9 29.66 -14.28 14.80
N LEU A 10 29.41 -15.37 14.07
CA LEU A 10 28.35 -15.39 13.04
C LEU A 10 26.95 -15.20 13.63
N LYS A 11 26.68 -15.79 14.80
CA LYS A 11 25.41 -15.59 15.50
C LYS A 11 25.22 -14.12 15.88
N LYS A 12 26.27 -13.46 16.39
CA LYS A 12 26.27 -12.03 16.73
C LYS A 12 26.03 -11.17 15.49
N GLN A 13 26.74 -11.41 14.39
CA GLN A 13 26.51 -10.67 13.13
C GLN A 13 25.08 -10.84 12.62
N LYS A 14 24.54 -12.06 12.60
CA LYS A 14 23.16 -12.32 12.14
C LYS A 14 22.13 -11.61 13.04
N ALA A 15 22.35 -11.60 14.35
CA ALA A 15 21.49 -10.90 15.29
C ALA A 15 21.53 -9.38 15.07
N GLU A 16 22.72 -8.82 14.85
CA GLU A 16 22.90 -7.40 14.57
C GLU A 16 22.23 -6.99 13.26
N GLN A 17 22.39 -7.77 12.18
CA GLN A 17 21.70 -7.50 10.92
C GLN A 17 20.17 -7.54 11.07
N LYS A 18 19.64 -8.49 11.84
CA LYS A 18 18.20 -8.54 12.15
C LYS A 18 17.73 -7.33 12.94
N ARG A 19 18.54 -6.86 13.91
CA ARG A 19 18.24 -5.65 14.69
C ARG A 19 18.24 -4.40 13.82
N LYS A 20 19.23 -4.23 12.94
CA LYS A 20 19.30 -3.10 11.99
C LYS A 20 18.09 -3.08 11.06
N LYS A 21 17.77 -4.21 10.42
CA LYS A 21 16.57 -4.33 9.55
C LYS A 21 15.26 -4.03 10.28
N LYS A 22 15.15 -4.38 11.56
CA LYS A 22 13.97 -4.05 12.37
C LYS A 22 13.90 -2.56 12.68
N ALA A 23 15.03 -1.93 13.03
CA ALA A 23 15.11 -0.50 13.27
C ALA A 23 14.77 0.30 12.00
N GLU A 24 15.36 -0.04 10.85
CA GLU A 24 15.06 0.59 9.56
C GLU A 24 13.58 0.46 9.18
N LYS A 25 12.97 -0.72 9.40
CA LYS A 25 11.54 -0.92 9.16
C LYS A 25 10.65 -0.13 10.12
N MET A 26 11.08 0.07 11.36
CA MET A 26 10.36 0.86 12.35
C MET A 26 10.42 2.33 11.98
N GLN A 27 11.62 2.84 11.68
CA GLN A 27 11.83 4.20 11.21
C GLN A 27 11.00 4.48 9.94
N LYS A 28 11.06 3.62 8.92
CA LYS A 28 10.24 3.77 7.70
C LYS A 28 8.74 3.77 7.98
N LYS A 29 8.28 3.10 9.04
CA LYS A 29 6.87 3.13 9.46
C LYS A 29 6.52 4.40 10.21
N GLU A 30 7.43 4.92 11.02
CA GLU A 30 7.29 6.21 11.70
C GLU A 30 7.30 7.34 10.68
N ASP A 31 8.25 7.36 9.74
CA ASP A 31 8.30 8.33 8.64
C ASP A 31 7.01 8.34 7.82
N ARG A 32 6.39 7.18 7.57
CA ARG A 32 5.09 7.06 6.88
C ARG A 32 3.89 7.51 7.72
N LYS A 33 4.02 7.52 9.03
CA LYS A 33 2.97 7.98 9.96
C LYS A 33 3.09 9.47 10.27
N ASP A 34 4.33 9.97 10.31
CA ASP A 34 4.67 11.38 10.53
C ASP A 34 4.44 12.19 9.26
N GLN A 35 4.61 11.57 8.08
CA GLN A 35 3.95 12.03 6.87
C GLN A 35 2.45 11.88 7.10
N ALA A 36 1.71 12.99 7.05
CA ALA A 36 0.27 13.00 7.26
C ALA A 36 -0.37 11.87 6.44
N PRO A 37 -1.35 11.13 7.00
CA PRO A 37 -2.16 10.26 6.16
C PRO A 37 -2.74 11.15 5.06
N ALA A 38 -2.32 10.94 3.81
CA ALA A 38 -3.10 11.45 2.70
C ALA A 38 -4.50 10.89 2.92
N ASP A 39 -5.51 11.76 3.05
CA ASP A 39 -6.88 11.28 3.20
C ASP A 39 -7.20 10.40 1.98
N LEU A 40 -8.18 9.50 2.11
CA LEU A 40 -8.49 8.55 1.03
C LEU A 40 -8.71 9.28 -0.31
N ASP A 41 -9.32 10.46 -0.24
CA ASP A 41 -9.60 11.34 -1.37
C ASP A 41 -8.32 11.91 -2.00
N ASP A 42 -7.28 12.20 -1.20
CA ASP A 42 -5.97 12.66 -1.69
C ASP A 42 -5.18 11.55 -2.41
N MET A 43 -5.60 10.28 -2.26
CA MET A 43 -5.01 9.14 -2.94
C MET A 43 -5.74 8.77 -4.25
N ILE A 44 -6.89 9.40 -4.53
CA ILE A 44 -7.65 9.19 -5.76
C ILE A 44 -7.12 10.15 -6.82
N ALA A 45 -6.65 9.59 -7.93
CA ALA A 45 -6.22 10.35 -9.10
C ALA A 45 -7.26 10.22 -10.21
N TYR A 46 -7.73 11.35 -10.74
CA TYR A 46 -8.59 11.36 -11.91
C TYR A 46 -7.74 11.33 -13.18
N VAL A 47 -8.29 10.76 -14.25
CA VAL A 47 -7.60 10.64 -15.55
C VAL A 47 -8.44 11.36 -16.59
N ASP A 48 -7.83 12.29 -17.34
CA ASP A 48 -8.50 12.99 -18.44
C ASP A 48 -8.64 12.12 -19.72
N GLU A 49 -9.35 12.64 -20.71
CA GLU A 49 -9.58 11.98 -22.02
C GLU A 49 -8.27 11.66 -22.77
N PHE A 50 -7.16 12.30 -22.41
CA PHE A 50 -5.85 12.13 -23.01
C PHE A 50 -4.94 11.19 -22.17
N GLY A 51 -5.44 10.66 -21.06
CA GLY A 51 -4.72 9.74 -20.18
C GLY A 51 -3.79 10.43 -19.17
N ASN A 52 -3.89 11.75 -18.98
CA ASN A 52 -3.12 12.48 -17.99
C ASN A 52 -3.81 12.48 -16.63
N ILE A 53 -3.01 12.45 -15.55
CA ILE A 53 -3.51 12.55 -14.19
C ILE A 53 -3.91 13.99 -13.90
N THR A 54 -5.13 14.18 -13.42
CA THR A 54 -5.71 15.47 -13.01
C THR A 54 -6.14 15.41 -11.54
N SER A 55 -6.13 16.57 -10.89
CA SER A 55 -6.66 16.77 -9.53
C SER A 55 -8.13 17.19 -9.51
N GLU A 56 -8.71 17.44 -10.69
CA GLU A 56 -10.09 17.88 -10.83
C GLU A 56 -10.99 16.66 -11.07
N PRO A 57 -12.03 16.45 -10.24
CA PRO A 57 -13.00 15.41 -10.51
C PRO A 57 -13.71 15.71 -11.84
N PRO A 58 -14.01 14.69 -12.66
CA PRO A 58 -14.78 14.88 -13.89
C PRO A 58 -16.18 15.40 -13.55
N GLU A 59 -16.60 16.50 -14.20
CA GLU A 59 -17.86 17.19 -13.89
C GLU A 59 -19.13 16.34 -14.14
N ASP A 60 -19.03 15.26 -14.92
CA ASP A 60 -20.19 14.48 -15.40
C ASP A 60 -20.34 13.05 -14.80
N ALA A 61 -19.55 12.69 -13.78
CA ALA A 61 -19.47 11.29 -13.32
C ALA A 61 -20.59 10.83 -12.36
N ASP A 62 -21.53 11.69 -11.95
CA ASP A 62 -22.56 11.33 -10.98
C ASP A 62 -23.68 10.44 -11.54
N GLU A 63 -23.83 10.35 -12.86
CA GLU A 63 -24.96 9.65 -13.50
C GLU A 63 -24.59 8.29 -14.15
N VAL A 64 -23.32 8.03 -14.51
CA VAL A 64 -23.01 6.99 -15.50
C VAL A 64 -22.58 5.62 -14.96
N SER A 65 -22.75 5.30 -13.66
CA SER A 65 -22.26 3.99 -13.15
C SER A 65 -23.03 3.32 -12.01
N LYS A 66 -24.05 3.96 -11.42
CA LYS A 66 -24.82 3.35 -10.33
C LYS A 66 -25.97 2.47 -10.83
N GLU A 67 -26.44 2.69 -12.05
CA GLU A 67 -27.59 1.97 -12.61
C GLU A 67 -27.21 0.63 -13.29
N ASP A 68 -26.07 0.55 -13.97
CA ASP A 68 -25.74 -0.64 -14.80
C ASP A 68 -25.30 -1.89 -14.01
N PHE A 69 -24.98 -1.79 -12.72
CA PHE A 69 -24.42 -2.92 -11.94
C PHE A 69 -25.47 -3.73 -11.14
N ARG A 70 -26.77 -3.41 -11.20
CA ARG A 70 -27.80 -4.00 -10.33
C ARG A 70 -28.87 -4.86 -11.03
N GLU A 71 -28.91 -4.93 -12.36
CA GLU A 71 -30.09 -5.46 -13.06
C GLU A 71 -29.98 -6.86 -13.67
N GLU A 72 -28.90 -7.63 -13.45
CA GLU A 72 -28.75 -8.96 -14.10
C GLU A 72 -28.88 -10.20 -13.19
N ASP A 73 -29.16 -10.07 -11.89
CA ASP A 73 -29.18 -11.22 -10.96
C ASP A 73 -30.59 -11.62 -10.41
N GLN A 74 -31.70 -11.30 -11.10
CA GLN A 74 -33.06 -11.67 -10.63
C GLN A 74 -33.90 -12.60 -11.51
N ASP A 75 -33.49 -12.93 -12.73
CA ASP A 75 -34.30 -13.76 -13.63
C ASP A 75 -33.66 -15.13 -13.92
N ASP A 76 -33.58 -15.99 -12.91
CA ASP A 76 -33.49 -17.45 -13.11
C ASP A 76 -34.05 -18.17 -11.88
N LYS A 77 -35.39 -18.22 -11.82
CA LYS A 77 -36.10 -19.09 -10.89
C LYS A 77 -37.35 -19.68 -11.57
N ASP A 78 -37.12 -20.66 -12.42
CA ASP A 78 -38.09 -21.69 -12.79
C ASP A 78 -37.72 -23.04 -12.15
#